data_AF-A0ABD3MJW2-F1
#
_entry.id   AF-A0ABD3MJW2-F1
#
_cell.length_a   1.000
_cell.length_b   1.000
_cell.length_c   1.000
_cell.angle_alpha   90.00
_cell.angle_beta   90.00
_cell.angle_gamma   90.00
#
_symmetry.space_group_name_H-M   'P 1'
#
loop_
_entity.id
_entity.type
_entity.pdbx_description
1 polymer ?
#
loop_
_entity_poly.entity_id
_entity_poly.type
_entity_poly.pdbx_seq_one_letter_code
_entity_poly.pdbx_strand_id
1 'polypeptide(L)'
;MARPEEKAQAMLNKWVRMREESDPTSKISRNSAYRQKRPFLASHCEHLADAEHFRKQIIREISDGVKKIQNAGLGEHAIRDLNDTINKLIREKYHWNRRILELSKGKKDYNKEERKAMLLAEKDGGTDGGGGGGDGDMGTGLKGSGGYRYFGAAKTLPGVKELFARHAQKLTKRKRGDIYKYITPDYYGLRDDEDGVLLELEGEMGTENQKKLRLCVEEYNEIKKNATTEDDHANEESSFDVDIGNGIPAHLAVPSQQVVASVLLQKKKAALLDRFG
;
A
#
# COMPACT_ATOMS: atom_id res chain seq x y z
N MET A 1 -23.31 -63.33 -2.35
CA MET A 1 -22.45 -62.88 -3.47
C MET A 1 -21.29 -62.08 -2.89
N ALA A 2 -20.03 -62.38 -3.28
CA ALA A 2 -18.85 -61.66 -2.80
C ALA A 2 -18.88 -60.16 -3.15
N ARG A 3 -18.23 -59.33 -2.32
CA ARG A 3 -18.15 -57.87 -2.53
C ARG A 3 -17.42 -57.56 -3.86
N PRO A 4 -17.74 -56.44 -4.52
CA PRO A 4 -17.06 -56.06 -5.76
C PRO A 4 -15.52 -55.99 -5.65
N GLU A 5 -15.01 -55.58 -4.48
CA GLU A 5 -13.57 -55.54 -4.20
C GLU A 5 -12.94 -56.94 -4.18
N GLU A 6 -13.58 -57.91 -3.54
CA GLU A 6 -13.13 -59.31 -3.49
C GLU A 6 -13.15 -59.95 -4.88
N LYS A 7 -14.19 -59.66 -5.67
CA LYS A 7 -14.26 -60.09 -7.07
C LYS A 7 -13.11 -59.48 -7.88
N ALA A 8 -12.81 -58.20 -7.71
CA ALA A 8 -11.71 -57.55 -8.41
C ALA A 8 -10.33 -58.11 -8.04
N GLN A 9 -10.19 -58.70 -6.85
CA GLN A 9 -8.94 -59.33 -6.38
C GLN A 9 -8.78 -60.81 -6.79
N ALA A 10 -9.80 -61.42 -7.40
CA ALA A 10 -9.72 -62.79 -7.89
C ALA A 10 -8.58 -62.97 -8.91
N MET A 11 -7.91 -64.13 -8.89
CA MET A 11 -6.72 -64.41 -9.71
C MET A 11 -6.98 -64.21 -11.21
N LEU A 12 -8.16 -64.60 -11.71
CA LEU A 12 -8.55 -64.38 -13.09
C LEU A 12 -8.61 -62.89 -13.45
N ASN A 13 -9.19 -62.06 -12.59
CA ASN A 13 -9.31 -60.62 -12.83
C ASN A 13 -7.95 -59.91 -12.72
N LYS A 14 -7.05 -60.39 -11.85
CA LYS A 14 -5.65 -59.94 -11.81
C LYS A 14 -4.91 -60.31 -13.10
N TRP A 15 -5.07 -61.53 -13.60
CA TRP A 15 -4.44 -61.99 -14.84
C TRP A 15 -4.96 -61.22 -16.08
N VAL A 16 -6.28 -61.03 -16.18
CA VAL A 16 -6.89 -60.22 -17.26
C VAL A 16 -6.32 -58.80 -17.25
N ARG A 17 -6.23 -58.16 -16.07
CA ARG A 17 -5.62 -56.84 -15.93
C ARG A 17 -4.16 -56.82 -16.36
N MET A 18 -3.36 -57.79 -15.94
CA MET A 18 -1.95 -57.89 -16.32
C MET A 18 -1.78 -58.04 -17.83
N ARG A 19 -2.60 -58.88 -18.46
CA ARG A 19 -2.60 -59.07 -19.92
C ARG A 19 -2.98 -57.78 -20.65
N GLU A 20 -4.05 -57.13 -20.22
CA GLU A 20 -4.47 -55.85 -20.80
C GLU A 20 -3.43 -54.75 -20.57
N GLU A 21 -2.68 -54.77 -19.46
CA GLU A 21 -1.60 -53.81 -19.19
C GLU A 21 -0.39 -54.02 -20.12
N SER A 22 -0.08 -55.27 -20.47
CA SER A 22 0.96 -55.59 -21.46
C SER A 22 0.58 -55.24 -22.90
N ASP A 23 -0.71 -55.18 -23.23
CA ASP A 23 -1.19 -54.85 -24.57
C ASP A 23 -1.17 -53.33 -24.83
N PRO A 24 -0.28 -52.78 -25.69
CA PRO A 24 -0.12 -51.34 -25.88
C PRO A 24 -1.35 -50.64 -26.48
N THR A 25 -2.23 -51.39 -27.15
CA THR A 25 -3.48 -50.91 -27.75
C THR A 25 -4.62 -50.81 -26.74
N SER A 26 -4.50 -51.50 -25.60
CA SER A 26 -5.55 -51.57 -24.60
C SER A 26 -5.75 -50.21 -23.90
N LYS A 27 -6.98 -49.99 -23.42
CA LYS A 27 -7.28 -48.81 -22.59
C LYS A 27 -6.58 -48.88 -21.23
N ILE A 28 -6.30 -50.09 -20.72
CA ILE A 28 -5.64 -50.28 -19.41
C ILE A 28 -4.17 -49.94 -19.51
N SER A 29 -3.48 -50.38 -20.57
CA SER A 29 -2.06 -50.06 -20.80
C SER A 29 -1.85 -48.55 -20.98
N ARG A 30 -2.71 -47.92 -21.81
CA ARG A 30 -2.71 -46.46 -21.94
C ARG A 30 -2.97 -45.74 -20.63
N ASN A 31 -3.88 -46.25 -19.79
CA ASN A 31 -4.17 -45.67 -18.47
C ASN A 31 -3.20 -46.14 -17.36
N SER A 32 -2.31 -47.12 -17.61
CA SER A 32 -1.35 -47.62 -16.61
C SER A 32 -0.29 -46.58 -16.31
N ALA A 33 0.17 -45.85 -17.33
CA ALA A 33 0.99 -44.65 -17.15
C ALA A 33 0.32 -43.61 -16.22
N TYR A 34 -1.01 -43.60 -16.16
CA TYR A 34 -1.83 -42.71 -15.33
C TYR A 34 -2.10 -43.27 -13.92
N ARG A 35 -1.74 -44.55 -13.67
CA ARG A 35 -1.82 -45.21 -12.36
C ARG A 35 -0.46 -45.29 -11.67
N GLN A 36 0.63 -44.96 -12.36
CA GLN A 36 1.95 -44.90 -11.74
C GLN A 36 1.93 -43.89 -10.59
N LYS A 37 2.44 -44.32 -9.44
CA LYS A 37 2.49 -43.47 -8.26
C LYS A 37 3.44 -42.30 -8.57
N ARG A 38 2.93 -41.08 -8.36
CA ARG A 38 3.74 -39.85 -8.51
C ARG A 38 5.04 -39.99 -7.71
N PRO A 39 6.22 -39.75 -8.32
CA PRO A 39 7.48 -39.71 -7.61
C PRO A 39 7.47 -38.66 -6.48
N PHE A 40 8.16 -38.94 -5.37
CA PHE A 40 8.22 -38.02 -4.24
C PHE A 40 8.98 -36.73 -4.57
N LEU A 41 10.05 -36.84 -5.36
CA LEU A 41 10.88 -35.72 -5.81
C LEU A 41 10.65 -35.48 -7.31
N ALA A 42 10.27 -34.25 -7.66
CA ALA A 42 10.05 -33.87 -9.05
C ALA A 42 11.31 -34.04 -9.93
N SER A 43 12.51 -33.91 -9.34
CA SER A 43 13.79 -34.07 -10.04
C SER A 43 14.00 -35.45 -10.66
N HIS A 44 13.32 -36.49 -10.16
CA HIS A 44 13.43 -37.86 -10.70
C HIS A 44 12.69 -38.03 -12.04
N CYS A 45 11.87 -37.06 -12.43
CA CYS A 45 11.17 -37.11 -13.71
C CYS A 45 12.03 -36.45 -14.80
N GLU A 46 12.33 -37.19 -15.86
CA GLU A 46 13.14 -36.71 -17.00
C GLU A 46 12.28 -36.34 -18.22
N HIS A 47 11.08 -36.90 -18.33
CA HIS A 47 10.19 -36.71 -19.46
C HIS A 47 9.19 -35.58 -19.20
N LEU A 48 9.09 -34.64 -20.15
CA LEU A 48 8.19 -33.49 -20.05
C LEU A 48 6.71 -33.92 -19.97
N ALA A 49 6.30 -34.91 -20.78
CA ALA A 49 4.91 -35.38 -20.82
C ALA A 49 4.45 -35.94 -19.47
N ASP A 50 5.33 -36.70 -18.79
CA ASP A 50 5.05 -37.28 -17.48
C ASP A 50 4.97 -36.20 -16.40
N ALA A 51 5.86 -35.20 -16.44
CA ALA A 51 5.82 -34.07 -15.54
C ALA A 51 4.51 -33.26 -15.68
N GLU A 52 4.05 -33.02 -16.91
CA GLU A 52 2.75 -32.38 -17.16
C GLU A 52 1.57 -33.25 -16.70
N HIS A 53 1.68 -34.57 -16.85
CA HIS A 53 0.68 -35.52 -16.35
C HIS A 53 0.55 -35.45 -14.82
N PHE A 54 1.66 -35.54 -14.08
CA PHE A 54 1.66 -35.44 -12.62
C PHE A 54 1.19 -34.07 -12.13
N ARG A 55 1.52 -32.98 -12.83
CA ARG A 55 0.96 -31.66 -12.54
C ARG A 55 -0.57 -31.67 -12.65
N LYS A 56 -1.12 -32.21 -13.75
CA LYS A 56 -2.59 -32.32 -13.94
C LYS A 56 -3.23 -33.23 -12.88
N GLN A 57 -2.53 -34.26 -12.43
CA GLN A 57 -3.00 -35.10 -11.32
C GLN A 57 -3.10 -34.31 -10.02
N ILE A 58 -2.05 -33.56 -9.65
CA ILE A 58 -2.05 -32.72 -8.44
C ILE A 58 -3.16 -31.68 -8.50
N ILE A 59 -3.40 -31.06 -9.66
CA ILE A 59 -4.48 -30.09 -9.83
C ILE A 59 -5.84 -30.73 -9.57
N ARG A 60 -6.08 -31.94 -10.08
CA ARG A 60 -7.32 -32.69 -9.80
C ARG A 60 -7.47 -33.01 -8.30
N GLU A 61 -6.40 -33.48 -7.66
CA GLU A 61 -6.38 -33.73 -6.20
C GLU A 61 -6.70 -32.45 -5.40
N ILE A 62 -6.17 -31.29 -5.82
CA ILE A 62 -6.49 -29.99 -5.22
C ILE A 62 -7.98 -29.65 -5.43
N SER A 63 -8.50 -29.73 -6.66
CA SER A 63 -9.89 -29.42 -6.96
C SER A 63 -10.86 -30.30 -6.16
N ASP A 64 -10.54 -31.60 -6.00
CA ASP A 64 -11.34 -32.52 -5.18
C ASP A 64 -11.23 -32.20 -3.69
N GLY A 65 -10.04 -31.80 -3.21
CA GLY A 65 -9.85 -31.28 -1.85
C GLY A 65 -10.69 -30.03 -1.60
N VAL A 66 -10.67 -29.06 -2.52
CA VAL A 66 -11.46 -27.83 -2.41
C VAL A 66 -12.95 -28.15 -2.35
N LYS A 67 -13.46 -29.01 -3.24
CA LYS A 67 -14.86 -29.47 -3.21
C LYS A 67 -15.26 -30.07 -1.86
N LYS A 68 -14.38 -30.85 -1.23
CA LYS A 68 -14.62 -31.42 0.10
C LYS A 68 -14.65 -30.34 1.20
N ILE A 69 -13.75 -29.36 1.15
CA ILE A 69 -13.69 -28.25 2.13
C ILE A 69 -14.91 -27.33 2.02
N GLN A 70 -15.52 -27.18 0.84
CA GLN A 70 -16.73 -26.36 0.71
C GLN A 70 -17.92 -26.91 1.52
N ASN A 71 -17.91 -28.20 1.90
CA ASN A 71 -18.93 -28.78 2.76
C ASN A 71 -18.74 -28.33 4.22
N ALA A 72 -19.48 -27.30 4.65
CA ALA A 72 -19.40 -26.74 6.01
C ALA A 72 -19.84 -27.70 7.13
N GLY A 73 -20.49 -28.83 6.79
CA GLY A 73 -20.85 -29.88 7.75
C GLY A 73 -19.69 -30.81 8.14
N LEU A 74 -18.50 -30.62 7.56
CA LEU A 74 -17.31 -31.35 7.95
C LEU A 74 -16.79 -30.78 9.28
N GLY A 75 -16.42 -31.64 10.23
CA GLY A 75 -15.90 -31.18 11.52
C GLY A 75 -14.67 -30.27 11.37
N GLU A 76 -14.51 -29.32 12.29
CA GLU A 76 -13.45 -28.30 12.23
C GLU A 76 -12.04 -28.90 12.05
N HIS A 77 -11.70 -29.96 12.79
CA HIS A 77 -10.41 -30.63 12.68
C HIS A 77 -10.18 -31.21 11.27
N ALA A 78 -11.20 -31.84 10.68
CA ALA A 78 -11.11 -32.37 9.34
C ALA A 78 -10.95 -31.26 8.28
N ILE A 79 -11.58 -30.10 8.48
CA ILE A 79 -11.38 -28.93 7.61
C ILE A 79 -9.93 -28.43 7.71
N ARG A 80 -9.34 -28.36 8.92
CA ARG A 80 -7.94 -27.97 9.12
C ARG A 80 -6.97 -28.93 8.42
N ASP A 81 -7.15 -30.23 8.64
CA ASP A 81 -6.32 -31.26 8.01
C ASP A 81 -6.44 -31.20 6.47
N LEU A 82 -7.66 -31.08 5.93
CA LEU A 82 -7.85 -30.93 4.49
C LEU A 82 -7.16 -29.67 3.96
N ASN A 83 -7.26 -28.55 4.66
CA ASN A 83 -6.59 -27.30 4.26
C ASN A 83 -5.07 -27.49 4.22
N ASP A 84 -4.49 -28.20 5.18
CA ASP A 84 -3.06 -28.53 5.20
C ASP A 84 -2.67 -29.46 4.06
N THR A 85 -3.48 -30.48 3.75
CA THR A 85 -3.23 -31.36 2.60
C THR A 85 -3.26 -30.59 1.27
N ILE A 86 -4.21 -29.66 1.08
CA ILE A 86 -4.27 -28.82 -0.11
C ILE A 86 -3.05 -27.91 -0.20
N ASN A 87 -2.64 -27.27 0.91
CA ASN A 87 -1.44 -26.44 0.93
C ASN A 87 -0.17 -27.24 0.65
N LYS A 88 -0.10 -28.51 1.08
CA LYS A 88 0.99 -29.43 0.72
C LYS A 88 0.99 -29.71 -0.78
N LEU A 89 -0.16 -30.04 -1.36
CA LEU A 89 -0.30 -30.28 -2.81
C LEU A 89 0.05 -29.04 -3.64
N ILE A 90 -0.27 -27.83 -3.17
CA ILE A 90 0.11 -26.57 -3.85
C ILE A 90 1.62 -26.37 -3.87
N ARG A 91 2.31 -26.68 -2.76
CA ARG A 91 3.78 -26.64 -2.70
C ARG A 91 4.40 -27.68 -3.62
N GLU A 92 3.88 -28.90 -3.62
CA GLU A 92 4.30 -29.94 -4.54
C GLU A 92 4.10 -29.51 -5.99
N LYS A 93 2.93 -28.95 -6.34
CA LYS A 93 2.63 -28.40 -7.67
C LYS A 93 3.66 -27.35 -8.09
N TYR A 94 4.09 -26.48 -7.18
CA TYR A 94 5.11 -25.47 -7.48
C TYR A 94 6.46 -26.11 -7.85
N HIS A 95 6.87 -27.19 -7.19
CA HIS A 95 8.07 -27.95 -7.55
C HIS A 95 7.93 -28.63 -8.92
N TRP A 96 6.76 -29.20 -9.21
CA TRP A 96 6.47 -29.77 -10.54
C TRP A 96 6.45 -28.70 -11.64
N ASN A 97 5.89 -27.52 -11.37
CA ASN A 97 5.92 -26.38 -12.29
C ASN A 97 7.38 -25.94 -12.59
N ARG A 98 8.25 -25.91 -11.57
CA ARG A 98 9.68 -25.63 -11.75
C ARG A 98 10.37 -26.72 -12.56
N ARG A 99 10.05 -28.00 -12.32
CA ARG A 99 10.63 -29.09 -13.11
C ARG A 99 10.21 -29.02 -14.58
N ILE A 100 8.95 -28.71 -14.86
CA ILE A 100 8.47 -28.52 -16.23
C ILE A 100 9.18 -27.33 -16.89
N LEU A 101 9.44 -26.26 -16.14
CA LEU A 101 10.22 -25.13 -16.63
C LEU A 101 11.63 -25.55 -17.09
N GLU A 102 12.33 -26.33 -16.26
CA GLU A 102 13.65 -26.88 -16.57
C GLU A 102 13.61 -27.80 -17.79
N LEU A 103 12.69 -28.77 -17.83
CA LEU A 103 12.56 -29.74 -18.92
C LEU A 103 12.11 -29.10 -20.24
N SER A 104 11.28 -28.06 -20.18
CA SER A 104 10.81 -27.32 -21.36
C SER A 104 11.83 -26.31 -21.89
N LYS A 105 13.01 -26.18 -21.25
CA LYS A 105 14.06 -25.20 -21.60
C LYS A 105 13.53 -23.76 -21.60
N GLY A 106 12.72 -23.40 -20.60
CA GLY A 106 12.20 -22.02 -20.48
C GLY A 106 11.03 -21.68 -21.41
N LYS A 107 10.47 -22.65 -22.13
CA LYS A 107 9.36 -22.39 -23.06
C LYS A 107 8.02 -22.21 -22.34
N LYS A 108 7.84 -22.82 -21.16
CA LYS A 108 6.55 -22.84 -20.47
C LYS A 108 6.70 -22.62 -18.97
N ASP A 109 6.21 -21.46 -18.53
CA ASP A 109 6.36 -20.97 -17.15
C ASP A 109 5.00 -20.98 -16.43
N TYR A 110 4.52 -22.15 -16.03
CA TYR A 110 3.23 -22.26 -15.32
C TYR A 110 3.16 -21.41 -14.04
N ASN A 111 4.27 -21.25 -13.30
CA ASN A 111 4.29 -20.41 -12.10
C ASN A 111 4.07 -18.91 -12.42
N LYS A 112 4.59 -18.44 -13.56
CA LYS A 112 4.44 -17.05 -13.99
C LYS A 112 3.02 -16.80 -14.51
N GLU A 113 2.49 -17.74 -15.29
CA GLU A 113 1.11 -17.73 -15.76
C GLU A 113 0.11 -17.70 -14.60
N GLU A 114 0.29 -18.57 -13.60
CA GLU A 114 -0.56 -18.62 -12.41
C GLU A 114 -0.48 -17.33 -11.58
N ARG A 115 0.72 -16.75 -11.41
CA ARG A 115 0.87 -15.45 -10.72
C ARG A 115 0.17 -14.32 -11.47
N LYS A 116 0.28 -14.30 -12.81
CA LYS A 116 -0.38 -13.30 -13.65
C LYS A 116 -1.90 -13.43 -13.56
N ALA A 117 -2.42 -14.65 -13.61
CA ALA A 117 -3.85 -14.92 -13.48
C ALA A 117 -4.39 -14.47 -12.10
N MET A 118 -3.63 -14.71 -11.03
CA MET A 118 -4.00 -14.27 -9.68
C MET A 118 -4.04 -12.74 -9.55
N LEU A 119 -3.05 -12.03 -10.09
CA LEU A 119 -3.01 -10.57 -10.06
C LEU A 119 -4.18 -9.96 -10.86
N LEU A 120 -4.52 -10.58 -12.00
CA LEU A 120 -5.66 -10.15 -12.80
C LEU A 120 -6.98 -10.33 -12.03
N ALA A 121 -7.17 -11.47 -11.38
CA ALA A 121 -8.35 -11.72 -10.55
C ALA A 121 -8.45 -10.76 -9.33
N GLU A 122 -7.32 -10.37 -8.73
CA GLU A 122 -7.27 -9.36 -7.66
C GLU A 122 -7.65 -7.97 -8.20
N LYS A 123 -7.18 -7.61 -9.40
CA LYS A 123 -7.47 -6.31 -10.05
C LYS A 123 -8.95 -6.18 -10.43
N ASP A 124 -9.58 -7.26 -10.85
CA ASP A 124 -10.99 -7.29 -11.23
C ASP A 124 -11.95 -7.33 -10.02
N GLY A 125 -11.45 -7.09 -8.81
CA GLY A 125 -12.26 -6.95 -7.60
C GLY A 125 -12.66 -8.26 -6.92
N GLY A 126 -12.19 -9.41 -7.43
CA GLY A 126 -12.49 -10.74 -6.90
C GLY A 126 -11.65 -11.12 -5.67
N THR A 127 -11.71 -10.33 -4.59
CA THR A 127 -11.18 -10.78 -3.29
C THR A 127 -12.21 -11.63 -2.53
N ASP A 128 -13.49 -11.43 -2.84
CA ASP A 128 -14.59 -12.18 -2.26
C ASP A 128 -15.03 -13.28 -3.24
N GLY A 129 -14.79 -14.52 -2.86
CA GLY A 129 -15.09 -15.72 -3.64
C GLY A 129 -16.59 -15.95 -3.82
N GLY A 130 -17.21 -15.17 -4.70
CA GLY A 130 -18.59 -15.34 -5.13
C GLY A 130 -18.77 -14.82 -6.56
N GLY A 131 -18.73 -15.72 -7.55
CA GLY A 131 -19.15 -15.40 -8.91
C GLY A 131 -18.07 -15.43 -9.98
N GLY A 132 -17.35 -16.55 -10.09
CA GLY A 132 -16.52 -16.83 -11.27
C GLY A 132 -16.36 -18.34 -11.41
N GLY A 133 -17.26 -18.98 -12.13
CA GLY A 133 -17.27 -20.43 -12.41
C GLY A 133 -16.14 -20.87 -13.34
N GLY A 134 -14.89 -20.56 -12.99
CA GLY A 134 -13.70 -21.18 -13.55
C GLY A 134 -13.10 -22.11 -12.49
N ASP A 135 -12.57 -23.26 -12.92
CA ASP A 135 -12.07 -24.37 -12.10
C ASP A 135 -10.88 -24.06 -11.15
N GLY A 136 -10.70 -22.80 -10.71
CA GLY A 136 -9.61 -22.33 -9.88
C GLY A 136 -10.04 -21.35 -8.80
N ASP A 137 -10.89 -21.78 -7.85
CA ASP A 137 -10.97 -21.10 -6.54
C ASP A 137 -9.61 -21.28 -5.84
N MET A 138 -8.70 -20.34 -6.06
CA MET A 138 -7.30 -20.41 -5.65
C MET A 138 -7.09 -20.06 -4.18
N GLY A 139 -8.14 -20.09 -3.36
CA GLY A 139 -8.08 -19.82 -1.92
C GLY A 139 -7.66 -18.40 -1.61
N THR A 140 -8.01 -17.92 -0.42
CA THR A 140 -7.56 -16.60 0.01
C THR A 140 -6.29 -16.77 0.84
N GLY A 141 -5.21 -16.13 0.41
CA GLY A 141 -3.96 -16.05 1.17
C GLY A 141 -3.84 -14.68 1.85
N LEU A 142 -3.36 -14.66 3.10
CA LEU A 142 -2.98 -13.40 3.73
C LEU A 142 -1.67 -12.91 3.09
N LYS A 143 -1.60 -11.62 2.79
CA LYS A 143 -0.38 -10.99 2.26
C LYS A 143 0.73 -11.09 3.31
N GLY A 144 1.82 -11.78 2.95
CA GLY A 144 2.96 -12.04 3.84
C GLY A 144 2.93 -13.37 4.61
N SER A 145 1.87 -14.18 4.48
CA SER A 145 1.73 -15.48 5.19
C SER A 145 2.56 -16.63 4.58
N GLY A 146 3.69 -16.34 3.93
CA GLY A 146 4.60 -17.37 3.39
C GLY A 146 4.01 -18.28 2.30
N GLY A 147 2.87 -17.90 1.70
CA GLY A 147 2.21 -18.68 0.65
C GLY A 147 1.18 -19.71 1.13
N TYR A 148 0.89 -19.78 2.44
CA TYR A 148 -0.21 -20.59 2.96
C TYR A 148 -1.56 -19.93 2.62
N ARG A 149 -2.55 -20.74 2.23
CA ARG A 149 -3.87 -20.30 1.76
C ARG A 149 -5.00 -21.01 2.51
N TYR A 150 -6.15 -20.35 2.60
CA TYR A 150 -7.36 -20.91 3.19
C TYR A 150 -8.46 -21.01 2.12
N PHE A 151 -9.11 -22.18 2.03
CA PHE A 151 -10.14 -22.48 1.03
C PHE A 151 -11.52 -22.63 1.68
N GLY A 152 -12.60 -22.23 1.00
CA GLY A 152 -13.98 -22.47 1.44
C GLY A 152 -14.24 -22.26 2.94
N ALA A 153 -14.77 -23.30 3.59
CA ALA A 153 -15.07 -23.32 5.03
C ALA A 153 -13.83 -23.17 5.94
N ALA A 154 -12.62 -23.42 5.45
CA ALA A 154 -11.41 -23.17 6.23
C ALA A 154 -11.24 -21.67 6.59
N LYS A 155 -11.84 -20.77 5.81
CA LYS A 155 -11.85 -19.32 6.09
C LYS A 155 -12.76 -18.94 7.27
N THR A 156 -13.81 -19.71 7.52
CA THR A 156 -14.79 -19.44 8.57
C THR A 156 -14.40 -20.02 9.93
N LEU A 157 -13.31 -20.80 9.98
CA LEU A 157 -12.79 -21.37 11.22
C LEU A 157 -12.46 -20.30 12.27
N PRO A 158 -12.72 -20.56 13.56
CA PRO A 158 -12.33 -19.67 14.64
C PRO A 158 -10.80 -19.51 14.64
N GLY A 159 -10.33 -18.27 14.87
CA GLY A 159 -8.92 -17.88 14.70
C GLY A 159 -8.55 -17.49 13.27
N VAL A 160 -8.88 -18.28 12.24
CA VAL A 160 -8.61 -17.92 10.83
C VAL A 160 -9.45 -16.71 10.43
N LYS A 161 -10.74 -16.74 10.77
CA LYS A 161 -11.65 -15.61 10.57
C LYS A 161 -11.15 -14.32 11.22
N GLU A 162 -10.59 -14.43 12.43
CA GLU A 162 -10.00 -13.28 13.15
C GLU A 162 -8.74 -12.76 12.47
N LEU A 163 -7.89 -13.65 11.94
CA LEU A 163 -6.69 -13.27 11.18
C LEU A 163 -7.07 -12.45 9.94
N PHE A 164 -8.08 -12.90 9.19
CA PHE A 164 -8.60 -12.16 8.04
C PHE A 164 -9.20 -10.82 8.45
N ALA A 165 -9.99 -10.76 9.53
CA ALA A 165 -10.55 -9.51 10.04
C ALA A 165 -9.46 -8.51 10.46
N ARG A 166 -8.43 -8.96 11.19
CA ARG A 166 -7.27 -8.12 11.57
C ARG A 166 -6.49 -7.63 10.35
N HIS A 167 -6.34 -8.47 9.33
CA HIS A 167 -5.67 -8.09 8.09
C HIS A 167 -6.49 -7.06 7.29
N ALA A 168 -7.81 -7.25 7.20
CA ALA A 168 -8.72 -6.29 6.58
C ALA A 168 -8.67 -4.92 7.28
N GLN A 169 -8.66 -4.89 8.62
CA GLN A 169 -8.51 -3.65 9.40
C GLN A 169 -7.17 -2.93 9.15
N LYS A 170 -6.10 -3.63 8.76
CA LYS A 170 -4.82 -2.98 8.39
C LYS A 170 -4.88 -2.34 7.01
N LEU A 171 -5.66 -2.89 6.09
CA LEU A 171 -5.83 -2.36 4.73
C LEU A 171 -6.69 -1.09 4.70
N THR A 172 -7.65 -0.94 5.61
CA THR A 172 -8.53 0.24 5.63
C THR A 172 -7.81 1.54 6.01
N LYS A 173 -6.67 1.46 6.70
CA LYS A 173 -5.86 2.64 7.03
C LYS A 173 -5.16 3.11 5.75
N ARG A 174 -5.58 4.28 5.23
CA ARG A 174 -4.90 4.95 4.11
C ARG A 174 -3.42 5.09 4.45
N LYS A 175 -2.55 4.58 3.58
CA LYS A 175 -1.11 4.73 3.78
C LYS A 175 -0.72 6.17 3.44
N ARG A 176 0.35 6.64 4.06
CA ARG A 176 0.95 7.95 3.77
C ARG A 176 1.19 8.15 2.26
N GLY A 177 1.62 7.11 1.56
CA GLY A 177 1.79 7.13 0.10
C GLY A 177 0.50 7.27 -0.72
N ASP A 178 -0.65 6.81 -0.22
CA ASP A 178 -1.94 7.02 -0.89
C ASP A 178 -2.45 8.44 -0.69
N ILE A 179 -2.15 9.04 0.47
CA ILE A 179 -2.42 10.47 0.72
C ILE A 179 -1.58 11.32 -0.24
N TYR A 180 -0.28 11.00 -0.40
CA TYR A 180 0.61 11.74 -1.28
C TYR A 180 0.23 11.74 -2.76
N LYS A 181 -0.52 10.75 -3.26
CA LYS A 181 -0.99 10.73 -4.65
C LYS A 181 -1.95 11.87 -4.99
N TYR A 182 -2.68 12.36 -3.98
CA TYR A 182 -3.69 13.40 -4.16
C TYR A 182 -3.22 14.78 -3.68
N ILE A 183 -2.00 14.89 -3.17
CA ILE A 183 -1.41 16.17 -2.79
C ILE A 183 -0.84 16.80 -4.06
N THR A 184 -1.52 17.83 -4.58
CA THR A 184 -1.05 18.62 -5.72
C THR A 184 -0.02 19.66 -5.27
N PRO A 185 0.80 20.20 -6.19
CA PRO A 185 1.65 21.36 -5.90
C PRO A 185 0.89 22.55 -5.30
N ASP A 186 -0.40 22.68 -5.60
CA ASP A 186 -1.27 23.72 -5.03
C ASP A 186 -1.39 23.60 -3.50
N TYR A 187 -1.29 22.39 -2.92
CA TYR A 187 -1.28 22.20 -1.47
C TYR A 187 -0.08 22.91 -0.80
N TYR A 188 1.01 23.09 -1.54
CA TYR A 188 2.21 23.80 -1.08
C TYR A 188 2.21 25.28 -1.49
N GLY A 189 1.12 25.80 -2.08
CA GLY A 189 1.01 27.21 -2.47
C GLY A 189 1.95 27.60 -3.62
N LEU A 190 2.48 26.65 -4.40
CA LEU A 190 3.48 26.93 -5.45
C LEU A 190 2.99 27.88 -6.57
N ARG A 191 1.68 28.17 -6.64
CA ARG A 191 1.06 29.03 -7.65
C ARG A 191 0.38 30.27 -7.06
N ASP A 192 0.34 30.41 -5.73
CA ASP A 192 -0.35 31.53 -5.08
C ASP A 192 0.37 32.87 -5.34
N ASP A 193 1.69 32.82 -5.59
CA ASP A 193 2.52 33.99 -5.89
C ASP A 193 2.38 34.47 -7.36
N GLU A 194 1.81 33.66 -8.26
CA GLU A 194 1.72 33.99 -9.70
C GLU A 194 0.49 34.84 -10.05
N ASP A 195 -0.52 34.92 -9.18
CA ASP A 195 -1.76 35.66 -9.43
C ASP A 195 -1.59 37.18 -9.27
N GLY A 196 -0.45 37.65 -8.76
CA GLY A 196 -0.12 39.09 -8.62
C GLY A 196 -0.86 39.83 -7.51
N VAL A 197 -1.89 39.22 -6.90
CA VAL A 197 -2.65 39.77 -5.77
C VAL A 197 -1.74 40.13 -4.60
N LEU A 198 -0.74 39.29 -4.31
CA LEU A 198 0.21 39.53 -3.24
C LEU A 198 1.07 40.78 -3.51
N LEU A 199 1.53 40.97 -4.75
CA LEU A 199 2.35 42.11 -5.17
C LEU A 199 1.59 43.44 -5.05
N GLU A 200 0.29 43.45 -5.37
CA GLU A 200 -0.55 44.65 -5.23
C GLU A 200 -0.68 45.05 -3.75
N LEU A 201 -0.99 44.09 -2.88
CA LEU A 201 -1.09 44.32 -1.43
C LEU A 201 0.24 44.74 -0.82
N GLU A 202 1.35 44.12 -1.21
CA GLU A 202 2.69 44.51 -0.77
C GLU A 202 3.08 45.91 -1.26
N GLY A 203 2.66 46.29 -2.47
CA GLY A 203 2.86 47.62 -3.03
C GLY A 203 2.09 48.69 -2.25
N GLU A 204 0.79 48.49 -2.01
CA GLU A 204 -0.05 49.40 -1.21
C GLU A 204 0.55 49.59 0.19
N MET A 205 0.83 48.49 0.88
CA MET A 205 1.45 48.49 2.21
C MET A 205 2.85 49.13 2.19
N GLY A 206 3.63 48.88 1.15
CA GLY A 206 4.95 49.48 0.93
C GLY A 206 4.87 50.99 0.85
N THR A 207 3.94 51.54 0.06
CA THR A 207 3.74 53.00 -0.05
C THR A 207 3.26 53.62 1.26
N GLU A 208 2.36 52.96 1.99
CA GLU A 208 1.91 53.42 3.30
C GLU A 208 3.04 53.43 4.32
N ASN A 209 3.83 52.36 4.37
CA ASN A 209 4.98 52.23 5.26
C ASN A 209 6.04 53.28 4.92
N GLN A 210 6.27 53.55 3.63
CA GLN A 210 7.20 54.59 3.18
C GLN A 210 6.73 55.99 3.61
N LYS A 211 5.42 56.29 3.49
CA LYS A 211 4.83 57.53 4.00
C LYS A 211 5.00 57.66 5.51
N LYS A 212 4.71 56.59 6.27
CA LYS A 212 4.89 56.56 7.73
C LYS A 212 6.35 56.77 8.11
N LEU A 213 7.29 56.10 7.44
CA LEU A 213 8.71 56.26 7.66
C LEU A 213 9.15 57.71 7.43
N ARG A 214 8.70 58.33 6.33
CA ARG A 214 9.00 59.72 6.01
C ARG A 214 8.54 60.68 7.10
N LEU A 215 7.30 60.52 7.58
CA LEU A 215 6.77 61.32 8.68
C LEU A 215 7.60 61.15 9.96
N CYS A 216 7.96 59.92 10.32
CA CYS A 216 8.81 59.66 11.48
C CYS A 216 10.21 60.31 11.36
N VAL A 217 10.79 60.34 10.15
CA VAL A 217 12.09 60.97 9.90
C VAL A 217 11.99 62.50 10.02
N GLU A 218 10.92 63.10 9.50
CA GLU A 218 10.64 64.53 9.62
C GLU A 218 10.47 64.92 11.10
N GLU A 219 9.65 64.18 11.86
CA GLU A 219 9.47 64.38 13.32
C GLU A 219 10.81 64.26 14.08
N TYR A 220 11.63 63.26 13.76
CA TYR A 220 12.94 63.08 14.40
C TYR A 220 13.88 64.26 14.11
N ASN A 221 13.92 64.73 12.87
CA ASN A 221 14.73 65.87 12.47
C ASN A 221 14.27 67.17 13.14
N GLU A 222 12.97 67.38 13.35
CA GLU A 222 12.43 68.52 14.11
C GLU A 222 12.81 68.46 15.58
N ILE A 223 12.68 67.29 16.23
CA ILE A 223 13.09 67.11 17.63
C ILE A 223 14.60 67.39 17.79
N LYS A 224 15.42 66.88 16.86
CA LYS A 224 16.87 67.11 16.85
C LYS A 224 17.19 68.60 16.67
N LYS A 225 16.52 69.30 15.74
CA LYS A 225 16.68 70.74 15.52
C LYS A 225 16.32 71.55 16.76
N ASN A 226 15.18 71.25 17.38
CA ASN A 226 14.74 71.94 18.59
C ASN A 226 15.71 71.72 19.76
N ALA A 227 16.25 70.51 19.92
CA ALA A 227 17.27 70.20 20.93
C ALA A 227 18.62 70.92 20.68
N THR A 228 19.02 71.11 19.41
CA THR A 228 20.24 71.88 19.07
C THR A 228 20.11 73.39 19.25
N THR A 229 18.90 73.94 19.40
CA THR A 229 18.67 75.37 19.67
C THR A 229 18.80 75.75 21.15
N GLU A 230 18.84 74.78 22.07
CA GLU A 230 18.94 75.02 23.52
C GLU A 230 20.36 74.84 24.10
N ASP A 231 21.31 74.28 23.33
CA ASP A 231 22.71 74.12 23.72
C ASP A 231 23.66 74.70 22.66
N ASP A 232 24.24 75.87 22.95
CA ASP A 232 25.34 76.46 22.19
C ASP A 232 26.63 75.65 22.39
N HIS A 233 26.86 74.62 21.58
CA HIS A 233 28.21 74.21 21.18
C HIS A 233 28.23 73.39 19.87
N ALA A 234 29.02 73.92 18.93
CA ALA A 234 29.28 73.45 17.58
C ALA A 234 29.24 71.92 17.34
N ASN A 235 28.41 71.50 16.39
CA ASN A 235 28.79 70.51 15.37
C ASN A 235 27.93 70.68 14.10
N GLU A 236 28.45 71.42 13.12
CA GLU A 236 27.94 71.45 11.75
C GLU A 236 28.31 70.12 11.07
N GLU A 237 27.55 69.04 11.23
CA GLU A 237 27.53 67.97 10.22
C GLU A 237 26.17 67.27 10.08
N SER A 238 25.69 67.32 8.84
CA SER A 238 24.67 66.48 8.19
C SER A 238 23.21 66.63 8.65
N SER A 239 22.45 67.37 7.84
CA SER A 239 21.09 66.99 7.48
C SER A 239 21.07 65.48 7.19
N PHE A 240 20.37 64.69 7.99
CA PHE A 240 20.29 63.25 7.80
C PHE A 240 19.25 62.97 6.70
N ASP A 241 19.70 63.01 5.44
CA ASP A 241 18.93 62.45 4.33
C ASP A 241 18.96 60.92 4.47
N VAL A 242 17.96 60.37 5.18
CA VAL A 242 17.75 58.93 5.20
C VAL A 242 17.40 58.54 3.77
N ASP A 243 18.32 57.87 3.07
CA ASP A 243 18.00 57.13 1.86
C ASP A 243 16.81 56.22 2.20
N ILE A 244 15.65 56.52 1.61
CA ILE A 244 14.35 55.93 1.97
C ILE A 244 14.36 54.40 1.79
N GLY A 245 15.34 53.87 1.06
CA GLY A 245 15.58 52.44 0.87
C GLY A 245 16.19 51.68 2.07
N ASN A 246 16.92 52.34 2.98
CA ASN A 246 17.70 51.65 4.03
C ASN A 246 17.17 51.82 5.46
N GLY A 247 16.07 52.56 5.65
CA GLY A 247 15.45 52.75 6.96
C GLY A 247 16.30 53.53 7.98
N ILE A 248 15.74 53.78 9.16
CA ILE A 248 16.46 54.45 10.26
C ILE A 248 17.38 53.43 10.92
N PRO A 249 18.68 53.71 11.13
CA PRO A 249 19.59 52.77 11.78
C PRO A 249 19.08 52.39 13.19
N ALA A 250 19.14 51.10 13.53
CA ALA A 250 18.55 50.56 14.76
C ALA A 250 19.04 51.23 16.06
N HIS A 251 20.26 51.81 16.05
CA HIS A 251 20.81 52.51 17.22
C HIS A 251 20.21 53.91 17.44
N LEU A 252 19.64 54.52 16.40
CA LEU A 252 18.92 55.81 16.47
C LEU A 252 17.41 55.62 16.62
N ALA A 253 16.88 54.47 16.17
CA ALA A 253 15.44 54.16 16.16
C ALA A 253 14.87 53.74 17.52
N VAL A 254 15.61 53.93 18.63
CA VAL A 254 15.15 53.55 19.97
C VAL A 254 14.42 54.73 20.63
N PRO A 255 13.11 54.63 20.92
CA PRO A 255 12.38 55.69 21.57
C PRO A 255 12.90 55.97 22.99
N SER A 256 12.88 57.23 23.42
CA SER A 256 13.26 57.60 24.78
C SER A 256 12.23 57.07 25.80
N GLN A 257 12.69 56.78 27.02
CA GLN A 257 11.85 56.23 28.09
C GLN A 257 10.60 57.08 28.40
N GLN A 258 10.71 58.41 28.24
CA GLN A 258 9.61 59.34 28.46
C GLN A 258 8.52 59.22 27.39
N VAL A 259 8.91 59.06 26.12
CA VAL A 259 7.99 58.87 24.99
C VAL A 259 7.27 57.52 25.13
N VAL A 260 7.98 56.46 25.53
CA VAL A 260 7.35 55.15 25.77
C VAL A 260 6.33 55.23 26.90
N ALA A 261 6.66 55.92 28.00
CA ALA A 261 5.75 56.08 29.13
C ALA A 261 4.46 56.84 28.77
N SER A 262 4.56 57.92 27.97
CA SER A 262 3.39 58.71 27.54
C SER A 262 2.46 57.92 26.61
N VAL A 263 3.01 57.19 25.64
CA VAL A 263 2.24 56.33 24.72
C VAL A 263 1.54 55.19 25.49
N LEU A 264 2.22 54.57 26.46
CA LEU A 264 1.62 53.54 27.30
C LEU A 264 0.47 54.08 28.15
N LEU A 265 0.59 55.31 28.65
CA LEU A 265 -0.47 55.99 29.40
C LEU A 265 -1.68 56.26 28.49
N GLN A 266 -1.46 56.76 27.27
CA GLN A 266 -2.52 56.99 26.28
C GLN A 266 -3.23 55.69 25.89
N LYS A 267 -2.50 54.60 25.63
CA LYS A 267 -3.10 53.28 25.35
C LYS A 267 -3.93 52.75 26.52
N LYS A 268 -3.44 52.89 27.75
CA LYS A 268 -4.21 52.53 28.94
C LYS A 268 -5.46 53.37 29.10
N LYS A 269 -5.39 54.67 28.80
CA LYS A 269 -6.55 55.57 28.82
C LYS A 269 -7.59 55.20 27.76
N ALA A 270 -7.16 54.91 26.53
CA ALA A 270 -8.04 54.46 25.45
C ALA A 270 -8.70 53.11 25.79
N ALA A 271 -7.93 52.12 26.26
CA ALA A 271 -8.47 50.82 26.66
C ALA A 271 -9.45 50.90 27.84
N LEU A 272 -9.27 51.87 28.76
CA LEU A 272 -10.25 52.14 29.80
C LEU A 272 -11.52 52.79 29.25
N LEU A 273 -11.38 53.72 28.29
CA LEU A 273 -12.52 54.34 27.62
C LEU A 273 -13.31 53.34 26.77
N ASP A 274 -12.67 52.43 26.04
CA ASP A 274 -13.37 51.38 25.28
C ASP A 274 -14.07 50.34 26.18
N ARG A 275 -13.60 50.20 27.42
CA ARG A 275 -14.15 49.25 28.40
C ARG A 275 -15.32 49.83 29.19
N PHE A 276 -15.38 51.15 29.34
CA PHE A 276 -16.33 51.84 30.21
C PHE A 276 -17.16 52.93 29.53
N GLY A 277 -16.85 53.28 28.27
CA GLY A 277 -17.69 54.07 27.36
C GLY A 277 -18.48 53.16 26.45
#